data_AF-A0A518GHA0-F1
#
_entry.id   AF-A0A518GHA0-F1
#
_cell.length_a   1.000
_cell.length_b   1.000
_cell.length_c   1.000
_cell.angle_alpha   90.00
_cell.angle_beta   90.00
_cell.angle_gamma   90.00
#
_symmetry.space_group_name_H-M   'P 1'
#
loop_
_entity.id
_entity.type
_entity.pdbx_description
1 polymer ?
#
loop_
_entity_poly.entity_id
_entity_poly.type
_entity_poly.pdbx_seq_one_letter_code
_entity_poly.pdbx_strand_id
1 'polypeptide(L)'
;MPLSRLKSLMLLSECTGDEIWSLEHCRARGVPSAWIAELADGFESGFSRDSQTIYFEDRVLNQYEGIRDVDLAQALGRELGLDVETLVDQAVSRTHLVRLIQEVAEEG
;
A
#
# COMPACT_ATOMS: atom_id res chain seq x y z
N MET A 1 -13.87 -9.31 7.97
CA MET A 1 -13.78 -9.00 9.41
C MET A 1 -12.93 -7.74 9.55
N PRO A 2 -13.33 -6.77 10.41
CA PRO A 2 -12.51 -5.60 10.69
C PRO A 2 -11.20 -6.00 11.34
N LEU A 3 -10.11 -5.25 11.08
CA LEU A 3 -8.82 -5.47 11.72
C LEU A 3 -8.88 -5.00 13.18
N SER A 4 -8.17 -5.67 14.09
CA SER A 4 -8.02 -5.13 15.45
C SER A 4 -7.16 -3.88 15.40
N ARG A 5 -7.44 -2.89 16.27
CA ARG A 5 -6.65 -1.65 16.37
C ARG A 5 -5.15 -1.92 16.46
N LEU A 6 -4.75 -2.89 17.29
CA LEU A 6 -3.34 -3.29 17.43
C LEU A 6 -2.75 -3.76 16.10
N LYS A 7 -3.47 -4.59 15.35
CA LYS A 7 -3.00 -5.11 14.05
C LYS A 7 -2.94 -4.00 13.00
N SER A 8 -3.89 -3.07 13.01
CA SER A 8 -3.87 -1.91 12.12
C SER A 8 -2.65 -1.02 12.38
N LEU A 9 -2.34 -0.73 13.65
CA LEU A 9 -1.15 0.04 14.03
C LEU A 9 0.15 -0.68 13.66
N MET A 10 0.22 -2.00 13.88
CA MET A 10 1.39 -2.78 13.47
C MET A 10 1.62 -2.70 11.96
N LEU A 11 0.58 -2.93 11.14
CA LEU A 11 0.70 -2.81 9.68
C LEU A 11 1.08 -1.39 9.25
N LEU A 12 0.48 -0.38 9.88
CA LEU A 12 0.75 1.02 9.58
C LEU A 12 2.21 1.39 9.90
N SER A 13 2.79 0.83 10.95
CA SER A 13 4.20 1.06 11.31
C SER A 13 5.21 0.54 10.28
N GLU A 14 4.78 -0.41 9.44
CA GLU A 14 5.62 -0.96 8.37
C GLU A 14 5.49 -0.18 7.05
N CYS A 15 4.52 0.73 6.96
CA CYS A 15 4.35 1.59 5.78
C CYS A 15 5.39 2.72 5.81
N THR A 16 5.99 2.99 4.66
CA THR A 16 7.00 4.05 4.45
C THR A 16 6.53 5.12 3.45
N GLY A 17 5.52 4.80 2.63
CA GLY A 17 4.89 5.65 1.64
C GLY A 17 5.55 5.61 0.25
N ASP A 18 6.63 4.85 0.07
CA ASP A 18 7.31 4.74 -1.23
C ASP A 18 7.51 3.29 -1.69
N GLU A 19 6.97 2.32 -0.94
CA GLU A 19 7.12 0.90 -1.25
C GLU A 19 5.88 0.31 -1.92
N ILE A 20 6.12 -0.72 -2.73
CA ILE A 20 5.06 -1.54 -3.31
C ILE A 20 5.18 -2.95 -2.75
N TRP A 21 4.21 -3.33 -1.93
CA TRP A 21 4.15 -4.66 -1.33
C TRP A 21 3.57 -5.65 -2.32
N SER A 22 4.24 -6.80 -2.47
CA SER A 22 3.67 -7.90 -3.28
C SER A 22 2.39 -8.43 -2.62
N LEU A 23 1.50 -9.03 -3.41
CA LEU A 23 0.28 -9.62 -2.87
C LEU A 23 0.58 -10.72 -1.84
N GLU A 24 1.65 -11.49 -2.06
CA GLU A 24 2.12 -12.50 -1.10
C GLU A 24 2.58 -11.87 0.21
N HIS A 25 3.32 -10.75 0.14
CA HIS A 25 3.73 -10.00 1.34
C HIS A 25 2.50 -9.52 2.12
N CYS A 26 1.53 -8.92 1.44
CA CYS A 26 0.29 -8.45 2.06
C CYS A 26 -0.47 -9.58 2.77
N ARG A 27 -0.56 -10.76 2.13
CA ARG A 27 -1.18 -11.96 2.73
C ARG A 27 -0.41 -12.43 3.96
N ALA A 28 0.92 -12.47 3.89
CA ALA A 28 1.77 -12.91 5.00
C ALA A 28 1.67 -11.99 6.23
N ARG A 29 1.53 -10.67 6.01
CA ARG A 29 1.28 -9.68 7.07
C ARG A 29 -0.17 -9.69 7.58
N GLY A 30 -1.04 -10.43 6.91
CA GLY A 30 -2.44 -10.58 7.28
C GLY A 30 -3.30 -9.38 6.91
N VAL A 31 -2.96 -8.66 5.84
CA VAL A 31 -3.84 -7.68 5.19
C VAL A 31 -5.12 -8.41 4.73
N PRO A 32 -6.33 -7.86 4.94
CA PRO A 32 -7.57 -8.49 4.52
C PRO A 32 -7.61 -8.76 3.02
N SER A 33 -8.16 -9.93 2.64
CA SER A 33 -8.27 -10.33 1.23
C SER A 33 -9.09 -9.35 0.39
N ALA A 34 -10.12 -8.74 0.99
CA ALA A 34 -10.93 -7.71 0.35
C ALA A 34 -10.07 -6.50 -0.03
N TRP A 35 -9.28 -5.99 0.91
CA TRP A 35 -8.36 -4.87 0.65
C TRP A 35 -7.29 -5.23 -0.37
N ILE A 36 -6.80 -6.47 -0.34
CA ILE A 36 -5.86 -6.93 -1.37
C ILE A 36 -6.51 -6.87 -2.75
N ALA A 37 -7.76 -7.31 -2.90
CA ALA A 37 -8.47 -7.25 -4.17
C ALA A 37 -8.82 -5.81 -4.61
N GLU A 38 -9.08 -4.92 -3.65
CA GLU A 38 -9.45 -3.52 -3.92
C GLU A 38 -8.25 -2.61 -4.20
N LEU A 39 -7.12 -2.84 -3.53
CA LEU A 39 -5.94 -1.98 -3.60
C LEU A 39 -4.83 -2.54 -4.51
N ALA A 40 -4.93 -3.80 -4.95
CA ALA A 40 -3.97 -4.37 -5.89
C ALA A 40 -4.04 -3.65 -7.23
N ASP A 41 -2.86 -3.28 -7.74
CA ASP A 41 -2.71 -2.65 -9.04
C ASP A 41 -1.51 -3.27 -9.79
N GLY A 42 -1.56 -3.19 -11.13
CA GLY A 42 -0.51 -3.65 -12.02
C GLY A 42 0.48 -2.52 -12.29
N PHE A 43 1.66 -2.57 -11.68
CA PHE A 43 2.72 -1.59 -11.90
C PHE A 43 3.63 -2.03 -13.04
N GLU A 44 3.74 -1.23 -14.10
CA GLU A 44 4.73 -1.48 -15.15
C GLU A 44 6.14 -1.34 -14.56
N SER A 45 6.86 -2.46 -14.48
CA SER A 45 8.25 -2.49 -14.07
C SER A 45 9.08 -1.85 -15.18
N GLY A 46 9.51 -0.62 -14.96
CA GLY A 46 10.46 0.08 -15.82
C GLY A 46 11.84 -0.58 -15.77
N PHE A 47 12.00 -1.77 -16.35
CA PHE A 47 13.32 -2.32 -16.60
C PHE A 47 13.94 -1.56 -17.77
N SER A 48 14.92 -0.70 -17.47
CA SER A 48 15.79 -0.02 -18.44
C SER A 48 16.77 -0.96 -19.17
N ARG A 49 16.39 -2.22 -19.42
CA ARG A 49 17.13 -3.17 -20.27
C ARG A 49 16.16 -4.09 -21.01
N ASP A 50 16.14 -3.96 -22.34
CA ASP A 50 15.44 -4.79 -23.34
C ASP A 50 15.59 -6.33 -23.21
N SER A 51 16.42 -6.84 -22.31
CA SER A 51 16.84 -8.25 -22.31
C SER A 51 16.04 -9.20 -21.40
N GLN A 52 14.93 -8.76 -20.80
CA GLN A 52 14.11 -9.61 -19.91
C GLN A 52 12.60 -9.54 -20.19
N THR A 53 12.22 -9.32 -21.45
CA THR A 53 10.82 -9.40 -21.88
C THR A 53 10.32 -10.84 -21.76
N ILE A 54 9.41 -11.08 -20.82
CA ILE A 54 8.65 -12.33 -20.72
C ILE A 54 7.47 -12.21 -21.69
N TYR A 55 7.42 -13.11 -22.67
CA TYR A 55 6.35 -13.20 -23.65
C TYR A 55 5.30 -14.20 -23.17
N PHE A 56 4.04 -13.77 -23.01
CA PHE A 56 2.91 -14.65 -22.81
C PHE A 56 1.77 -14.20 -23.75
N GLU A 57 1.31 -15.10 -24.63
CA GLU A 57 0.20 -14.85 -25.58
C GLU A 57 0.34 -13.57 -26.43
N ASP A 58 1.51 -13.36 -27.05
CA ASP A 58 1.78 -12.19 -27.91
C ASP A 58 1.73 -10.82 -27.19
N ARG A 59 1.73 -10.79 -25.84
CA ARG A 59 1.81 -9.56 -25.05
C ARG A 59 3.01 -9.56 -24.12
N VAL A 60 3.71 -8.43 -24.09
CA VAL A 60 4.79 -8.10 -23.15
C VAL A 60 4.14 -7.86 -21.78
N LEU A 61 4.42 -8.69 -20.77
CA LEU A 61 3.94 -8.46 -19.40
C LEU A 61 5.11 -8.11 -18.49
N ASN A 62 5.56 -6.85 -18.53
CA ASN A 62 6.45 -6.27 -17.53
C ASN A 62 5.63 -5.68 -16.37
N GLN A 63 4.64 -6.41 -15.86
CA GLN A 63 3.73 -5.90 -14.82
C GLN A 63 4.03 -6.57 -13.48
N TYR A 64 4.46 -5.79 -12.50
CA TYR A 64 4.56 -6.18 -11.11
C TYR A 64 3.24 -5.86 -10.42
N GLU A 65 2.50 -6.89 -10.02
CA GLU A 65 1.25 -6.74 -9.29
C GLU A 65 1.55 -6.55 -7.79
N GLY A 66 1.02 -5.47 -7.21
CA GLY A 66 1.26 -5.15 -5.81
C GLY A 66 0.31 -4.09 -5.27
N ILE A 67 0.55 -3.69 -4.02
CA ILE A 67 -0.20 -2.65 -3.32
C ILE A 67 0.80 -1.59 -2.89
N ARG A 68 0.54 -0.32 -3.21
CA ARG A 68 1.35 0.78 -2.66
C ARG A 68 1.07 0.87 -1.16
N ASP A 69 2.14 0.89 -0.37
CA ASP A 69 2.03 0.98 1.07
C ASP A 69 1.32 2.27 1.53
N VAL A 70 1.41 3.37 0.77
CA VAL A 70 0.64 4.60 1.02
C VAL A 70 -0.86 4.41 0.87
N ASP A 71 -1.32 3.57 -0.07
CA ASP A 71 -2.75 3.30 -0.25
C ASP A 71 -3.26 2.40 0.88
N LEU A 72 -2.43 1.43 1.29
CA LEU A 72 -2.68 0.62 2.47
C LEU A 72 -2.72 1.47 3.75
N ALA A 73 -1.79 2.40 3.92
CA ALA A 73 -1.76 3.32 5.07
C ALA A 73 -3.01 4.19 5.15
N GLN A 74 -3.49 4.71 4.01
CA GLN A 74 -4.76 5.45 3.96
C GLN A 74 -5.96 4.56 4.34
N ALA A 75 -6.03 3.32 3.85
CA ALA A 75 -7.09 2.39 4.24
C ALA A 75 -7.05 2.07 5.75
N LEU A 76 -5.86 1.86 6.30
CA LEU A 76 -5.65 1.66 7.73
C LEU A 76 -6.05 2.89 8.57
N GLY A 77 -5.71 4.10 8.12
CA GLY A 77 -6.11 5.34 8.78
C GLY A 77 -7.63 5.50 8.82
N ARG A 78 -8.32 5.21 7.71
CA ARG A 78 -9.80 5.24 7.67
C ARG A 78 -10.42 4.22 8.61
N GLU A 79 -9.88 3.00 8.67
CA GLU A 79 -10.33 1.94 9.60
C GLU A 79 -10.12 2.35 11.07
N LEU A 80 -9.06 3.12 11.35
CA LEU A 80 -8.77 3.67 12.68
C LEU A 80 -9.64 4.90 13.02
N GLY A 81 -10.49 5.36 12.10
CA GLY A 81 -11.38 6.52 12.30
C GLY A 81 -10.72 7.87 12.07
N LEU A 82 -9.58 7.92 11.38
CA LEU A 82 -8.88 9.17 11.05
C LEU A 82 -9.50 9.86 9.84
N ASP A 83 -9.48 11.19 9.84
CA ASP A 83 -9.83 12.00 8.67
C ASP A 83 -8.65 12.05 7.69
N VAL A 84 -8.49 10.97 6.93
CA VAL A 84 -7.37 10.80 6.00
C VAL A 84 -7.39 11.85 4.89
N GLU A 85 -8.56 12.32 4.45
CA GLU A 85 -8.66 13.31 3.37
C GLU A 85 -8.00 14.64 3.79
N THR A 86 -8.26 15.08 5.02
CA THR A 86 -7.58 16.25 5.61
C THR A 86 -6.06 16.06 5.71
N LEU A 87 -5.56 14.84 5.93
CA LEU A 87 -4.12 14.55 5.97
C LEU A 87 -3.49 14.51 4.58
N VAL A 88 -4.22 14.01 3.57
CA VAL A 88 -3.81 14.02 2.16
C VAL A 88 -3.59 15.46 1.69
N ASP A 89 -4.49 16.38 2.03
CA ASP A 89 -4.39 17.80 1.66
C ASP A 89 -3.19 18.52 2.29
N GLN A 90 -2.71 18.02 3.44
CA GLN A 90 -1.53 18.56 4.14
C GLN A 90 -0.22 17.93 3.69
N ALA A 91 -0.27 16.74 3.11
CA ALA A 91 0.92 15.98 2.75
C ALA A 91 1.60 16.60 1.51
N VAL A 92 2.94 16.65 1.54
CA VAL A 92 3.76 17.16 0.42
C VAL A 92 4.35 16.02 -0.42
N SER A 93 4.26 14.80 0.09
CA SER A 93 4.72 13.58 -0.55
C SER A 93 4.00 12.38 0.08
N ARG A 94 4.07 11.21 -0.58
CA ARG A 94 3.49 9.96 -0.05
C ARG A 94 4.12 9.54 1.28
N THR A 95 5.44 9.67 1.42
CA THR A 95 6.13 9.44 2.70
C THR A 95 5.69 10.42 3.78
N HIS A 96 5.46 11.70 3.43
CA HIS A 96 4.91 12.66 4.40
C HIS A 96 3.50 12.26 4.84
N LEU A 97 2.64 11.82 3.90
CA LEU A 97 1.30 11.33 4.21
C LEU A 97 1.31 10.15 5.18
N VAL A 98 2.12 9.13 4.92
CA VAL A 98 2.21 7.96 5.81
C VAL A 98 2.66 8.36 7.21
N ARG A 99 3.62 9.28 7.32
CA ARG A 99 4.05 9.81 8.63
C ARG A 99 2.93 10.55 9.36
N LEU A 100 2.20 11.44 8.68
CA LEU A 100 1.06 12.13 9.29
C LEU A 100 0.00 11.14 9.79
N ILE A 101 -0.29 10.09 9.02
CA ILE A 101 -1.23 9.04 9.43
C ILE A 101 -0.70 8.28 10.66
N GLN A 102 0.60 7.94 10.68
CA GLN A 102 1.25 7.28 11.83
C GLN A 102 1.15 8.14 13.09
N GLU A 103 1.58 9.40 13.02
CA GLU A 103 1.60 10.34 14.14
C GLU A 103 0.18 10.49 14.75
N VAL A 104 -0.83 10.77 13.91
CA VAL A 104 -2.21 10.94 14.39
C VAL A 104 -2.79 9.63 14.93
N ALA A 105 -2.44 8.48 14.35
CA ALA A 105 -2.88 7.17 14.83
C ALA A 105 -2.30 6.80 16.21
N GLU A 106 -1.08 7.27 16.51
CA GLU A 106 -0.41 7.06 17.79
C GLU A 106 -0.94 8.01 18.89
N GLU A 107 -1.41 9.20 18.52
CA GLU A 107 -1.95 10.21 19.44
C GLU A 107 -3.38 9.94 19.92
N GLY A 108 -4.18 9.18 19.16
CA GLY A 108 -5.59 8.85 19.46
C GLY A 108 -5.79 7.65 20.37
#